data_AF-A0A7C6C8C5-F1
#
_entry.id   AF-A0A7C6C8C5-F1
#
_cell.length_a   1.000
_cell.length_b   1.000
_cell.length_c   1.000
_cell.angle_alpha   90.00
_cell.angle_beta   90.00
_cell.angle_gamma   90.00
#
_symmetry.space_group_name_H-M   'P 1'
#
loop_
_entity.id
_entity.type
_entity.pdbx_description
1 polymer ?
#
loop_
_entity_poly.entity_id
_entity_poly.type
_entity_poly.pdbx_seq_one_letter_code
_entity_poly.pdbx_strand_id
1 'polypeptide(L)' 'NRERADRFMQEADCAAVYHNASSRFTDGGQFGVGGEIAISTQKLHFRGPLGAQELVTNKWFIHGEGQTRE' A
#
# COMPACT_ATOMS: atom_id res chain seq x y z
N ASN A 1 10.20 -20.29 -17.96
CA ASN A 1 9.28 -20.06 -16.81
C ASN A 1 9.32 -18.66 -16.22
N ARG A 2 10.43 -17.90 -16.34
CA ARG A 2 10.50 -16.52 -15.85
C ARG A 2 9.42 -15.60 -16.45
N GLU A 3 9.27 -15.62 -17.77
CA GLU A 3 8.22 -14.85 -18.48
C GLU A 3 6.80 -15.16 -17.97
N ARG A 4 6.51 -16.42 -17.61
CA ARG A 4 5.20 -16.82 -17.08
C ARG A 4 4.99 -16.26 -15.67
N ALA A 5 6.03 -16.26 -14.84
CA ALA A 5 5.98 -15.67 -13.52
C ALA A 5 5.78 -14.15 -13.61
N ASP A 6 6.53 -13.46 -14.47
CA ASP A 6 6.42 -12.02 -14.65
C ASP A 6 5.01 -11.62 -15.14
N ARG A 7 4.44 -12.39 -16.07
CA ARG A 7 3.05 -12.21 -16.51
C ARG A 7 2.06 -12.37 -15.35
N PHE A 8 2.19 -13.43 -14.55
CA PHE A 8 1.33 -13.64 -13.38
C PHE A 8 1.44 -12.50 -12.36
N MET A 9 2.66 -12.02 -12.11
CA MET A 9 2.91 -10.90 -11.18
C MET A 9 2.26 -9.60 -11.64
N GLN A 10 2.09 -9.38 -12.95
CA GLN A 10 1.44 -8.18 -13.51
C GLN A 10 -0.08 -8.30 -13.59
N GLU A 11 -0.59 -9.49 -13.90
CA GLU A 11 -2.03 -9.71 -14.15
C GLU A 11 -2.82 -9.96 -12.86
N ALA A 12 -2.19 -10.49 -11.81
CA ALA A 12 -2.87 -10.79 -10.55
C ALA A 12 -3.17 -9.51 -9.74
N ASP A 13 -4.44 -9.10 -9.71
CA ASP A 13 -4.90 -7.93 -8.96
C ASP A 13 -5.10 -8.22 -7.47
N CYS A 14 -4.01 -8.33 -6.72
CA CYS A 14 -4.00 -8.64 -5.29
C CYS A 14 -3.18 -7.59 -4.50
N ALA A 15 -3.33 -7.59 -3.17
CA ALA A 15 -2.54 -6.70 -2.30
C ALA A 15 -1.04 -7.06 -2.29
N ALA A 16 -0.72 -8.35 -2.40
CA ALA A 16 0.62 -8.86 -2.59
C ALA A 16 0.57 -10.06 -3.55
N VAL A 17 1.51 -10.11 -4.49
CA VAL A 17 1.69 -11.24 -5.43
C VAL A 17 3.08 -11.80 -5.20
N TYR A 18 3.21 -13.13 -5.24
CA TYR A 18 4.46 -13.82 -4.92
C TYR A 18 4.90 -14.72 -6.06
N HIS A 19 6.22 -14.83 -6.24
CA HIS A 19 6.86 -15.82 -7.09
C HIS A 19 7.81 -16.65 -6.21
N ASN A 20 7.52 -17.95 -6.07
CA ASN A 20 8.28 -18.90 -5.25
C ASN A 20 8.45 -18.50 -3.78
N ALA A 21 7.44 -17.84 -3.20
CA ALA A 21 7.38 -17.50 -1.79
C ALA A 21 5.98 -17.80 -1.22
N SER A 22 5.91 -18.06 0.08
CA SER A 22 4.66 -18.39 0.78
C SER A 22 3.72 -17.17 0.89
N SER A 23 2.42 -17.38 0.76
CA SER A 23 1.42 -16.31 1.00
C SER A 23 1.39 -15.84 2.46
N ARG A 24 1.93 -16.64 3.39
CA ARG A 24 2.07 -16.30 4.82
C ARG A 24 2.90 -15.05 5.08
N PHE A 25 3.70 -14.60 4.10
CA PHE A 25 4.48 -13.37 4.20
C PHE A 25 3.65 -12.09 4.06
N THR A 26 2.35 -12.17 3.73
CA THR A 26 1.47 -11.00 3.72
C THR A 26 1.14 -10.65 5.17
N ASP A 27 2.04 -9.90 5.81
CA ASP A 27 2.05 -9.58 7.23
C ASP A 27 2.94 -8.36 7.44
N GLY A 28 2.49 -7.42 8.28
CA GLY A 28 3.19 -6.16 8.47
C GLY A 28 4.57 -6.28 9.11
N GLY A 29 4.75 -7.26 10.00
CA GLY A 29 6.07 -7.56 10.57
C GLY A 29 7.04 -8.09 9.51
N GLN A 30 6.55 -8.97 8.62
CA GLN A 30 7.34 -9.50 7.50
C GLN A 30 7.66 -8.44 6.44
N PHE A 31 6.77 -7.46 6.23
CA PHE A 31 6.97 -6.36 5.28
C PHE A 31 7.76 -5.18 5.86
N GLY A 32 8.13 -5.24 7.14
CA GLY A 32 8.94 -4.20 7.80
C GLY A 32 8.15 -2.96 8.21
N VAL A 33 6.82 -3.00 8.23
CA VAL A 33 5.96 -1.91 8.75
C VAL A 33 5.81 -1.96 10.27
N GLY A 34 6.42 -2.95 10.93
CA GLY A 34 6.40 -3.13 12.37
C GLY A 34 5.12 -3.82 12.82
N GLY A 35 4.26 -3.09 13.55
CA GLY A 35 2.94 -3.59 13.94
C GLY A 35 1.90 -3.28 12.88
N GLU A 36 0.99 -4.21 12.61
CA GLU A 36 -0.17 -4.00 11.75
C GLU A 36 -1.49 -4.04 12.54
N ILE A 37 -2.48 -3.28 12.09
CA ILE A 37 -3.87 -3.41 12.57
C ILE A 37 -4.61 -4.47 11.77
N ALA A 38 -4.43 -4.47 10.45
CA ALA A 38 -5.13 -5.35 9.51
C ALA A 38 -4.42 -5.34 8.15
N ILE A 39 -4.85 -6.24 7.26
CA ILE A 39 -4.42 -6.27 5.85
C ILE A 39 -5.58 -5.78 4.99
N SER A 40 -5.42 -4.63 4.32
CA SER A 40 -6.41 -4.09 3.41
C SER A 40 -6.39 -4.79 2.05
N THR A 41 -7.54 -5.26 1.59
CA THR A 41 -7.75 -5.77 0.23
C THR A 41 -8.41 -4.76 -0.70
N GLN A 42 -8.80 -3.59 -0.17
CA GLN A 42 -9.43 -2.50 -0.93
C GLN A 42 -8.42 -1.80 -1.84
N LYS A 43 -8.91 -1.17 -2.92
CA LYS A 43 -8.06 -0.43 -3.87
C LYS A 43 -7.85 1.04 -3.51
N LEU A 44 -8.76 1.62 -2.72
CA LEU A 44 -8.72 3.03 -2.34
C LEU A 44 -8.06 3.18 -0.96
N HIS A 45 -7.52 4.37 -0.69
CA HIS A 45 -6.76 4.74 0.52
C HIS A 45 -5.43 4.00 0.65
N PHE A 46 -5.46 2.72 1.04
CA PHE A 46 -4.27 1.89 1.17
C PHE A 46 -4.58 0.40 0.98
N ARG A 47 -3.63 -0.36 0.41
CA ARG A 47 -3.75 -1.79 0.12
C ARG A 47 -2.51 -2.55 0.62
N GLY A 48 -2.74 -3.65 1.33
CA GLY A 48 -1.69 -4.41 2.03
C GLY A 48 -1.70 -4.20 3.56
N PRO A 49 -0.63 -4.58 4.27
CA PRO A 49 -0.50 -4.42 5.72
C PRO A 49 -0.62 -2.95 6.18
N LEU A 50 -1.58 -2.66 7.06
CA LEU A 50 -1.84 -1.32 7.59
C LEU A 50 -1.03 -1.06 8.85
N GLY A 51 0.07 -0.32 8.71
CA GLY A 51 0.86 0.21 9.82
C GLY A 51 0.36 1.58 10.28
N ALA A 52 1.16 2.25 11.11
CA ALA A 52 0.79 3.57 11.64
C ALA A 52 0.71 4.67 10.57
N GLN A 53 1.50 4.55 9.50
CA GLN A 53 1.55 5.52 8.39
C GLN A 53 0.30 5.47 7.51
N GLU A 54 -0.43 4.37 7.55
CA GLU A 54 -1.67 4.18 6.81
C GLU A 54 -2.91 4.69 7.55
N LEU A 55 -2.74 5.09 8.81
CA LEU A 55 -3.79 5.62 9.68
C LEU A 55 -3.78 7.16 9.75
N VAL A 56 -3.09 7.82 8.83
CA VAL A 56 -3.06 9.27 8.72
C VAL A 56 -3.71 9.74 7.42
N THR A 57 -4.02 11.03 7.36
CA THR A 57 -4.54 11.70 6.17
C THR A 57 -3.74 12.98 5.90
N ASN A 58 -3.81 13.49 4.67
CA ASN A 58 -3.10 14.70 4.28
C ASN A 58 -3.91 15.96 4.62
N LYS A 59 -3.20 17.05 4.88
CA LYS A 59 -3.77 18.40 4.95
C LYS A 59 -2.83 19.40 4.29
N TRP A 60 -3.39 20.50 3.82
CA TRP A 60 -2.63 21.58 3.21
C TRP A 60 -2.45 22.72 4.20
N PHE A 61 -1.22 23.18 4.33
CA PHE A 61 -0.92 24.44 5.00
C PHE A 61 -0.86 25.52 3.93
N ILE A 62 -1.73 26.53 4.05
CA ILE A 62 -1.79 27.67 3.14
C ILE A 62 -1.46 28.91 3.95
N HIS A 63 -0.39 29.60 3.55
CA HIS A 63 0.06 30.84 4.17
C HIS A 63 -0.16 31.98 3.18
N GLY A 64 -0.88 33.02 3.60
CA GLY A 64 -1.29 34.12 2.72
C GLY A 64 -0.89 35.49 3.25
N GLU A 65 -0.80 36.44 2.32
CA GLU A 65 -0.51 37.86 2.52
C GLU A 65 -1.42 38.71 1.60
N GLY A 66 -2.72 38.33 1.53
CA GLY A 66 -3.72 39.09 0.77
C GLY A 66 -4.01 38.56 -0.64
N GLN A 67 -3.70 37.30 -0.95
CA GLN A 67 -4.04 36.69 -2.24
C GLN A 67 -5.57 36.61 -2.42
N THR A 68 -6.05 37.08 -3.56
CA THR A 68 -7.44 36.94 -4.01
C THR A 68 -7.51 35.93 -5.16
N ARG A 69 -8.66 35.25 -5.29
CA ARG A 69 -8.97 34.37 -6.42
C ARG A 69 -9.90 35.10 -7.38
N GLU A 70 -9.63 35.01 -8.69
CA GLU A 70 -10.53 35.48 -9.76
C GLU A 70 -11.77 34.59 -9.89
#